data_AF-A0A940UHR5-F1
#
_entry.id   AF-A0A940UHR5-F1
#
_cell.length_a   1.000
_cell.length_b   1.000
_cell.length_c   1.000
_cell.angle_alpha   90.00
_cell.angle_beta   90.00
_cell.angle_gamma   90.00
#
_symmetry.space_group_name_H-M   'P 1'
#
loop_
_entity.id
_entity.type
_entity.pdbx_description
1 polymer ?
#
loop_
_entity_poly.entity_id
_entity_poly.type
_entity_poly.pdbx_seq_one_letter_code
_entity_poly.pdbx_strand_id
1 'polypeptide(L)'
;MTRRIATWGVLLVGLVVVSLLCPAAGDAQEKVVTLRYSAYHPSASANSKLCDAWCKEVEKRTNGRVKPTYYPGGVLTPPAQTFDSVIKGIADVGFSMASFSKGRFPLNEVLDLPLGYESATQATRLANVFYKKFKAKEFDDVKVMYIPPALLYEEQAGEQG
;
A
#
# COMPACT_ATOMS: atom_id res chain seq x y z
N MET A 1 21.45 5.18 69.35
CA MET A 1 21.17 6.06 68.18
C MET A 1 21.80 5.59 66.87
N THR A 2 22.84 4.73 66.89
CA THR A 2 23.62 4.32 65.71
C THR A 2 22.94 3.33 64.75
N ARG A 3 21.97 2.53 65.22
CA ARG A 3 21.26 1.54 64.39
C ARG A 3 20.29 2.14 63.36
N ARG A 4 19.72 3.33 63.63
CA ARG A 4 18.75 4.00 62.76
C ARG A 4 19.40 4.67 61.55
N ILE A 5 20.63 5.18 61.70
CA ILE A 5 21.37 5.82 60.60
C ILE A 5 21.80 4.78 59.56
N ALA A 6 22.18 3.58 60.01
CA ALA A 6 22.52 2.47 59.12
C ALA A 6 21.33 1.96 58.29
N THR A 7 20.11 1.96 58.85
CA THR A 7 18.91 1.52 58.12
C THR A 7 18.52 2.49 57.00
N TRP A 8 18.69 3.80 57.24
CA TRP A 8 18.41 4.83 56.25
C TRP A 8 19.48 4.90 55.16
N GLY A 9 20.75 4.63 55.49
CA GLY A 9 21.82 4.48 54.50
C GLY A 9 21.61 3.29 53.57
N VAL A 10 21.18 2.14 54.09
CA VAL A 10 20.86 0.95 53.28
C VAL A 10 19.63 1.17 52.39
N LEU A 11 18.61 1.91 52.88
CA LEU A 11 17.43 2.27 52.09
C LEU A 11 17.76 3.27 50.96
N LEU A 12 18.63 4.25 51.20
CA LEU A 12 19.07 5.21 50.18
C LEU A 12 19.95 4.55 49.11
N VAL A 13 20.86 3.65 49.50
CA VAL A 13 21.67 2.87 48.55
C VAL A 13 20.79 1.91 47.74
N GLY A 14 19.79 1.27 48.36
CA GLY A 14 18.83 0.42 47.65
C GLY A 14 17.99 1.19 46.63
N LEU A 15 17.58 2.42 46.94
CA LEU A 15 16.77 3.25 46.03
C LEU A 15 17.57 3.75 44.81
N VAL A 16 18.87 4.00 44.98
CA VAL A 16 19.79 4.41 43.90
C VAL A 16 20.16 3.24 42.99
N VAL A 17 20.30 2.02 43.53
CA VAL A 17 20.60 0.82 42.72
C VAL A 17 19.39 0.38 41.89
N VAL A 18 18.16 0.54 42.40
CA VAL A 18 16.93 0.23 41.64
C VAL A 18 16.68 1.22 40.50
N SER A 19 17.10 2.48 40.63
CA SER A 19 16.97 3.49 39.57
C SER A 19 18.01 3.33 38.45
N LEU A 20 19.13 2.64 38.71
CA LEU A 20 20.14 2.29 37.68
C LEU A 20 19.83 1.00 36.91
N LEU A 21 18.86 0.20 37.39
CA LEU A 21 18.44 -1.06 36.77
C LEU A 21 17.16 -0.92 35.94
N CYS A 22 16.59 0.27 35.85
CA CYS A 22 15.52 0.53 34.90
C CYS A 22 16.15 0.56 33.50
N PRO A 23 15.87 -0.40 32.60
CA PRO A 23 16.28 -0.24 31.23
C PRO A 23 15.65 1.06 30.76
N ALA A 24 16.47 2.00 30.30
CA ALA A 24 15.96 3.10 29.50
C ALA A 24 15.05 2.45 28.46
N ALA A 25 13.78 2.85 28.43
CA ALA A 25 12.90 2.47 27.34
C ALA A 25 13.60 2.98 26.09
N GLY A 26 14.31 2.09 25.41
CA GLY A 26 14.98 2.42 24.16
C GLY A 26 13.89 2.98 23.27
N ASP A 27 14.12 4.18 22.75
CA ASP A 27 13.32 4.70 21.64
C ASP A 27 13.19 3.55 20.66
N ALA A 28 11.98 2.99 20.55
CA ALA A 28 11.67 1.99 19.57
C ALA A 28 11.83 2.69 18.22
N GLN A 29 13.05 2.64 17.68
CA GLN A 29 13.39 3.30 16.44
C GLN A 29 12.42 2.78 15.39
N GLU A 30 11.47 3.63 15.03
CA GLU A 30 10.31 3.22 14.26
C GLU A 30 10.81 2.71 12.91
N LYS A 31 10.71 1.38 12.74
CA LYS A 31 11.32 0.72 11.58
C LYS A 31 10.63 1.23 10.33
N VAL A 32 11.37 1.94 9.49
CA VAL A 32 10.88 2.41 8.19
C VAL A 32 10.49 1.17 7.37
N VAL A 33 9.23 1.15 6.92
CA VAL A 33 8.67 0.09 6.09
C VAL A 33 8.85 0.46 4.63
N THR A 34 9.64 -0.33 3.89
CA THR A 34 9.76 -0.17 2.44
C THR A 34 8.72 -1.04 1.74
N LEU A 35 7.95 -0.47 0.82
CA LEU A 35 6.97 -1.20 0.00
C LEU A 35 7.43 -1.25 -1.46
N ARG A 36 7.55 -2.42 -2.05
CA ARG A 36 7.81 -2.57 -3.49
C ARG A 36 6.51 -2.43 -4.25
N TYR A 37 6.39 -1.36 -5.06
CA TYR A 37 5.22 -1.11 -5.88
C TYR A 37 5.49 -1.47 -7.34
N SER A 38 4.91 -2.58 -7.81
CA SER A 38 4.97 -3.03 -9.20
C SER A 38 3.86 -2.41 -10.06
N ALA A 39 4.23 -1.81 -11.20
CA ALA A 39 3.29 -1.40 -12.24
C ALA A 39 3.87 -1.65 -13.64
N TYR A 40 3.00 -1.93 -14.60
CA TYR A 40 3.41 -2.30 -15.96
C TYR A 40 3.41 -1.14 -16.96
N HIS A 41 2.77 -0.02 -16.64
CA HIS A 41 2.69 1.12 -17.55
C HIS A 41 4.08 1.74 -17.80
N PRO A 42 4.38 2.22 -19.01
CA PRO A 42 5.61 2.97 -19.28
C PRO A 42 5.76 4.15 -18.32
N SER A 43 7.00 4.50 -17.97
CA SER A 43 7.30 5.54 -16.97
C SER A 43 6.72 6.92 -17.32
N ALA A 44 6.63 7.25 -18.62
CA ALA A 44 6.09 8.52 -19.10
C ALA A 44 4.56 8.64 -19.06
N SER A 45 3.84 7.52 -18.90
CA SER A 45 2.38 7.47 -18.95
C SER A 45 1.70 8.23 -17.79
N ALA A 46 0.45 8.64 -18.00
CA ALA A 46 -0.35 9.26 -16.95
C ALA A 46 -0.53 8.34 -15.73
N ASN A 47 -0.77 7.04 -15.94
CA ASN A 47 -0.89 6.06 -14.86
C ASN A 47 0.40 5.94 -14.03
N SER A 48 1.57 5.97 -14.66
CA SER A 48 2.84 5.95 -13.93
C SER A 48 3.04 7.18 -13.06
N LYS A 49 2.65 8.37 -13.56
CA LYS A 49 2.69 9.61 -12.77
C LYS A 49 1.76 9.55 -11.56
N LEU A 50 0.57 8.96 -11.71
CA LEU A 50 -0.38 8.77 -10.61
C LEU A 50 0.16 7.78 -9.55
N CYS A 51 0.81 6.69 -9.98
CA CYS A 51 1.44 5.74 -9.07
C CYS A 51 2.58 6.39 -8.27
N ASP A 52 3.44 7.17 -8.93
CA ASP A 52 4.51 7.92 -8.28
C ASP A 52 3.96 8.98 -7.29
N ALA A 53 2.89 9.69 -7.68
CA ALA A 53 2.21 10.63 -6.78
C ALA A 53 1.62 9.93 -5.55
N TRP A 54 1.07 8.73 -5.70
CA TRP A 54 0.60 7.92 -4.58
C TRP A 54 1.75 7.55 -3.63
N CYS A 55 2.91 7.14 -4.16
CA CYS A 55 4.10 6.84 -3.35
C CYS A 55 4.51 8.04 -2.49
N LYS A 56 4.60 9.21 -3.11
CA LYS A 56 4.95 10.47 -2.43
C LYS A 56 3.95 10.82 -1.34
N GLU A 57 2.65 10.64 -1.60
CA GLU A 57 1.62 10.94 -0.62
C GLU A 57 1.61 9.95 0.55
N VAL A 58 1.91 8.67 0.31
CA VAL A 58 2.10 7.68 1.38
C VAL A 58 3.29 8.06 2.25
N GLU A 59 4.44 8.38 1.66
CA GLU A 59 5.62 8.79 2.43
C GLU A 59 5.32 10.06 3.26
N LYS A 60 4.69 11.07 2.63
CA LYS A 60 4.30 12.31 3.30
C LYS A 60 3.34 12.07 4.47
N ARG A 61 2.23 11.36 4.24
CA ARG A 61 1.20 11.13 5.27
C ARG A 61 1.66 10.21 6.40
N THR A 62 2.66 9.38 6.13
CA THR A 62 3.25 8.52 7.15
C THR A 62 4.45 9.15 7.84
N ASN A 63 4.80 10.41 7.54
CA ASN A 63 5.98 11.10 8.05
C ASN A 63 7.27 10.30 7.80
N GLY A 64 7.40 9.71 6.60
CA GLY A 64 8.57 8.93 6.20
C GLY A 64 8.64 7.52 6.78
N ARG A 65 7.65 7.09 7.58
CA ARG A 65 7.60 5.74 8.17
C ARG A 65 7.32 4.65 7.14
N VAL A 66 6.63 4.98 6.06
CA VAL A 66 6.40 4.07 4.93
C VAL A 66 7.02 4.70 3.68
N LYS A 67 7.95 3.99 3.04
CA LYS A 67 8.67 4.44 1.85
C LYS A 67 8.46 3.49 0.69
N PRO A 68 7.47 3.73 -0.18
CA PRO A 68 7.29 2.93 -1.37
C PRO A 68 8.45 3.12 -2.35
N THR A 69 8.99 2.02 -2.88
CA THR A 69 9.90 2.01 -4.03
C THR A 69 9.08 1.61 -5.26
N TYR A 70 8.97 2.53 -6.22
CA TYR A 70 8.13 2.37 -7.41
C TYR A 70 8.89 1.76 -8.59
N TYR A 71 8.32 0.73 -9.19
CA TYR A 71 8.89 0.00 -10.34
C TYR A 71 7.91 0.06 -11.53
N PRO A 72 8.02 1.11 -12.39
CA PRO A 72 7.21 1.24 -13.61
C PRO A 72 7.67 0.31 -14.73
N GLY A 73 6.89 0.23 -15.81
CA GLY A 73 7.29 -0.42 -17.06
C GLY A 73 7.41 -1.94 -16.99
N GLY A 74 6.89 -2.58 -15.94
CA GLY A 74 6.92 -4.02 -15.78
C GLY A 74 8.29 -4.58 -15.40
N VAL A 75 9.22 -3.73 -14.93
CA VAL A 75 10.59 -4.13 -14.57
C VAL A 75 10.65 -5.05 -13.36
N LEU A 76 9.70 -4.92 -12.42
CA LEU A 76 9.61 -5.81 -11.26
C LEU A 76 8.84 -7.08 -11.60
N THR A 77 7.67 -6.94 -12.25
CA THR A 77 6.88 -8.08 -12.74
C THR A 77 6.18 -7.78 -14.07
N PRO A 78 6.03 -8.76 -14.97
CA PRO A 78 5.22 -8.62 -16.18
C PRO A 78 3.75 -8.29 -15.88
N PRO A 79 3.02 -7.59 -16.78
CA PRO A 79 1.64 -7.15 -16.54
C PRO A 79 0.69 -8.26 -16.07
N ALA A 80 0.74 -9.44 -16.72
CA ALA A 80 -0.13 -10.57 -16.39
C ALA A 80 0.18 -11.22 -15.04
N GLN A 81 1.35 -10.93 -14.45
CA GLN A 81 1.80 -11.49 -13.19
C GLN A 81 1.72 -10.48 -12.03
N THR A 82 1.33 -9.22 -12.28
CA THR A 82 1.33 -8.18 -11.25
C THR A 82 0.40 -8.49 -10.08
N PHE A 83 -0.75 -9.13 -10.30
CA PHE A 83 -1.65 -9.51 -9.22
C PHE A 83 -1.07 -10.65 -8.37
N ASP A 84 -0.65 -11.73 -9.03
CA ASP A 84 -0.04 -12.89 -8.37
C ASP A 84 1.26 -12.56 -7.63
N SER A 85 2.00 -11.55 -8.08
CA SER A 85 3.22 -11.13 -7.42
C SER A 85 2.98 -10.51 -6.04
N VAL A 86 1.83 -9.88 -5.84
CA VAL A 86 1.41 -9.37 -4.53
C VAL A 86 1.07 -10.54 -3.60
N ILE A 87 0.30 -11.52 -4.09
CA ILE A 87 -0.04 -12.73 -3.32
C ILE A 87 1.22 -13.49 -2.90
N LYS A 88 2.19 -13.61 -3.82
CA LYS A 88 3.46 -14.32 -3.58
C LYS A 88 4.48 -13.49 -2.79
N GLY A 89 4.18 -12.24 -2.44
CA GLY A 89 5.10 -11.36 -1.71
C GLY A 89 6.35 -10.95 -2.51
N ILE A 90 6.30 -10.99 -3.84
CA ILE A 90 7.34 -10.44 -4.73
C ILE A 90 7.20 -8.92 -4.85
N ALA A 91 5.97 -8.43 -4.88
CA ALA A 91 5.64 -7.02 -4.72
C ALA A 91 4.77 -6.87 -3.46
N ASP A 92 4.83 -5.71 -2.81
CA ASP A 92 3.98 -5.40 -1.66
C ASP A 92 2.72 -4.64 -2.10
N VAL A 93 2.82 -3.92 -3.23
CA VAL A 93 1.72 -3.21 -3.90
C VAL A 93 1.80 -3.49 -5.40
N GLY A 94 0.65 -3.67 -6.05
CA GLY A 94 0.57 -3.94 -7.48
C GLY A 94 -0.53 -3.13 -8.17
N PHE A 95 -0.20 -2.51 -9.32
CA PHE A 95 -1.19 -1.97 -10.25
C PHE A 95 -1.48 -3.04 -11.30
N SER A 96 -2.64 -3.66 -11.24
CA SER A 96 -3.07 -4.70 -12.19
C SER A 96 -4.44 -4.36 -12.77
N MET A 97 -4.69 -4.80 -14.00
CA MET A 97 -6.01 -4.81 -14.61
C MET A 97 -6.60 -6.22 -14.51
N ALA A 98 -7.86 -6.31 -14.10
CA ALA A 98 -8.58 -7.59 -13.99
C ALA A 98 -8.58 -8.38 -15.31
N SER A 99 -8.60 -7.66 -16.44
CA SER A 99 -8.56 -8.23 -17.79
C SER A 99 -7.33 -9.07 -18.12
N PHE A 100 -6.21 -8.89 -17.38
CA PHE A 100 -5.03 -9.74 -17.55
C PHE A 100 -5.17 -11.13 -16.93
N SER A 101 -6.15 -11.33 -16.06
CA SER A 101 -6.40 -12.58 -15.35
C SER A 101 -7.81 -13.10 -15.64
N LYS A 102 -8.08 -13.38 -16.93
CA LYS A 102 -9.40 -13.87 -17.40
C LYS A 102 -9.93 -15.00 -16.54
N GLY A 103 -11.18 -14.88 -16.08
CA GLY A 103 -11.87 -15.85 -15.24
C GLY A 103 -11.49 -15.83 -13.76
N ARG A 104 -10.51 -15.02 -13.35
CA ARG A 104 -10.13 -14.86 -11.93
C ARG A 104 -11.11 -13.99 -11.16
N PHE A 105 -11.69 -12.99 -11.83
CA PHE A 105 -12.57 -11.99 -11.23
C PHE A 105 -13.96 -11.97 -11.88
N PRO A 106 -14.70 -13.09 -11.85
CA PRO A 106 -15.95 -13.23 -12.60
C PRO A 106 -17.01 -12.17 -12.23
N LEU A 107 -17.02 -11.66 -10.99
CA LEU A 107 -17.96 -10.60 -10.63
C LEU A 107 -17.46 -9.23 -11.11
N ASN A 108 -16.18 -8.92 -10.96
CA ASN A 108 -15.60 -7.68 -11.44
C ASN A 108 -15.63 -7.57 -12.97
N GLU A 109 -15.52 -8.67 -13.71
CA GLU A 109 -15.61 -8.70 -15.18
C GLU A 109 -16.96 -8.17 -15.71
N VAL A 110 -18.01 -8.08 -14.89
CA VAL A 110 -19.27 -7.39 -15.28
C VAL A 110 -19.01 -5.92 -15.60
N LEU A 111 -18.02 -5.30 -14.96
CA LEU A 111 -17.63 -3.91 -15.21
C LEU A 111 -16.93 -3.73 -16.56
N ASP A 112 -16.52 -4.82 -17.21
CA ASP A 112 -15.95 -4.85 -18.56
C ASP A 112 -17.03 -4.93 -19.67
N LEU A 113 -18.31 -4.92 -19.30
CA LEU A 113 -19.39 -4.85 -20.29
C LEU A 113 -19.61 -3.40 -20.76
N PRO A 114 -20.20 -3.19 -21.96
CA PRO A 114 -20.55 -1.85 -22.46
C PRO A 114 -21.74 -1.27 -21.67
N LEU A 115 -21.50 -0.86 -20.42
CA LEU A 115 -22.52 -0.34 -19.50
C LEU A 115 -22.84 1.16 -19.70
N GLY A 116 -22.27 1.80 -20.72
CA GLY A 116 -22.52 3.21 -21.04
C GLY A 116 -21.72 4.21 -20.20
N TYR A 117 -20.44 3.92 -19.93
CA TYR A 117 -19.57 4.86 -19.21
C TYR A 117 -19.29 6.12 -20.03
N GLU A 118 -19.46 7.29 -19.43
CA GLU A 118 -19.22 8.60 -20.06
C GLU A 118 -17.86 9.21 -19.66
N SER A 119 -17.22 8.71 -18.59
CA SER A 119 -15.90 9.20 -18.16
C SER A 119 -15.15 8.22 -17.27
N ALA A 120 -13.81 8.36 -17.19
CA ALA A 120 -12.95 7.61 -16.28
C ALA A 120 -13.33 7.78 -14.83
N THR A 121 -13.70 8.99 -14.44
CA THR A 121 -14.11 9.27 -13.07
C THR A 121 -15.43 8.58 -12.72
N GLN A 122 -16.38 8.53 -13.66
CA GLN A 122 -17.66 7.82 -13.45
C GLN A 122 -17.44 6.32 -13.37
N ALA A 123 -16.76 5.73 -14.35
CA ALA A 123 -16.46 4.30 -14.39
C ALA A 123 -15.73 3.86 -13.12
N THR A 124 -14.76 4.66 -12.68
CA THR A 124 -13.99 4.30 -11.50
C THR A 124 -14.80 4.41 -10.21
N ARG A 125 -15.63 5.44 -10.06
CA ARG A 125 -16.55 5.54 -8.91
C ARG A 125 -17.48 4.34 -8.86
N LEU A 126 -18.05 3.95 -10.00
CA LEU A 126 -18.93 2.78 -10.07
C LEU A 126 -18.17 1.53 -9.64
N ALA A 127 -16.98 1.27 -10.19
CA ALA A 127 -16.20 0.08 -9.87
C ALA A 127 -15.92 -0.06 -8.36
N ASN A 128 -15.53 1.05 -7.70
CA ASN A 128 -15.26 1.03 -6.27
C ASN A 128 -16.55 0.91 -5.41
N VAL A 129 -17.68 1.48 -5.86
CA VAL A 129 -18.99 1.28 -5.21
C VAL A 129 -19.45 -0.17 -5.36
N PHE A 130 -19.30 -0.73 -6.56
CA PHE A 130 -19.61 -2.11 -6.88
C PHE A 130 -18.82 -3.08 -5.98
N TYR A 131 -17.50 -2.91 -5.93
CA TYR A 131 -16.64 -3.68 -5.03
C TYR A 131 -17.04 -3.57 -3.56
N LYS A 132 -17.33 -2.36 -3.06
CA LYS A 132 -17.77 -2.16 -1.68
C LYS A 132 -19.12 -2.82 -1.37
N LYS A 133 -20.04 -2.82 -2.35
CA LYS A 133 -21.38 -3.39 -2.21
C LYS A 133 -21.35 -4.91 -2.16
N PHE A 134 -20.63 -5.53 -3.09
CA PHE A 134 -20.63 -6.98 -3.24
C PHE A 134 -19.53 -7.69 -2.47
N LYS A 135 -18.38 -7.02 -2.22
CA LYS A 135 -17.21 -7.56 -1.51
C LYS A 135 -16.87 -8.97 -1.99
N ALA A 136 -16.68 -9.11 -3.30
CA ALA A 136 -16.46 -10.39 -3.92
C ALA A 136 -15.22 -11.08 -3.34
N LYS A 137 -15.36 -12.38 -3.02
CA LYS A 137 -14.29 -13.22 -2.46
C LYS A 137 -13.08 -13.38 -3.39
N GLU A 138 -13.24 -13.02 -4.66
CA GLU A 138 -12.17 -13.02 -5.67
C GLU A 138 -10.98 -12.12 -5.31
N PHE A 139 -11.15 -11.21 -4.34
CA PHE A 139 -10.10 -10.35 -3.82
C PHE A 139 -9.64 -10.70 -2.39
N ASP A 140 -10.10 -11.81 -1.78
CA ASP A 140 -9.80 -12.13 -0.37
C ASP A 140 -8.29 -12.32 -0.09
N ASP A 141 -7.52 -12.70 -1.12
CA ASP A 141 -6.08 -12.91 -1.04
C ASP A 141 -5.28 -11.59 -0.97
N VAL A 142 -5.92 -10.44 -1.19
CA VAL A 142 -5.26 -9.13 -1.25
C VAL A 142 -6.04 -8.03 -0.53
N LYS A 143 -5.35 -6.98 -0.12
CA LYS A 143 -6.01 -5.74 0.32
C LYS A 143 -6.25 -4.83 -0.87
N VAL A 144 -7.48 -4.79 -1.38
CA VAL A 144 -7.86 -3.83 -2.44
C VAL A 144 -7.81 -2.41 -1.87
N MET A 145 -7.00 -1.56 -2.49
CA MET A 145 -6.94 -0.13 -2.18
C MET A 145 -7.94 0.67 -3.02
N TYR A 146 -7.93 0.42 -4.33
CA TYR A 146 -8.73 1.12 -5.32
C TYR A 146 -8.81 0.27 -6.58
N ILE A 147 -9.97 0.22 -7.21
CA ILE A 147 -10.15 -0.42 -8.52
C ILE A 147 -10.15 0.67 -9.59
N PRO A 148 -9.19 0.70 -10.52
CA PRO A 148 -9.18 1.64 -11.65
C PRO A 148 -10.31 1.30 -12.64
N PRO A 149 -10.63 2.19 -13.60
CA PRO A 149 -11.65 1.88 -14.59
C PRO A 149 -11.18 0.70 -15.44
N ALA A 150 -12.05 -0.30 -15.61
CA ALA A 150 -11.67 -1.57 -16.20
C ALA A 150 -11.63 -1.54 -17.74
N LEU A 151 -12.46 -0.69 -18.36
CA LEU A 151 -12.49 -0.47 -19.81
C LEU A 151 -12.91 0.95 -20.15
N LEU A 152 -11.96 1.87 -20.06
CA LEU A 152 -12.02 3.03 -20.94
C LEU A 152 -10.81 2.91 -21.82
N TYR A 153 -11.07 2.81 -23.12
CA TYR A 153 -10.06 3.16 -24.11
C TYR A 153 -9.42 4.44 -23.59
N GLU A 154 -8.12 4.36 -23.31
CA GLU A 154 -7.29 5.54 -23.18
C GLU A 154 -7.61 6.33 -24.44
N GLU A 155 -8.38 7.41 -24.31
CA GLU A 155 -8.39 8.44 -25.34
C GLU A 155 -6.91 8.70 -25.55
N GLN A 156 -6.39 8.23 -26.69
CA GLN A 156 -5.08 8.60 -27.16
C GLN A 156 -5.10 10.12 -27.09
N ALA A 157 -4.48 10.68 -26.06
CA ALA A 157 -4.39 12.10 -25.86
C ALA A 157 -3.92 12.66 -27.21
N GLY A 158 -4.79 13.46 -27.84
CA GLY A 158 -4.79 13.67 -29.27
C GLY A 158 -3.41 13.83 -29.89
N GLU A 159 -3.04 12.90 -30.76
CA GLU A 159 -2.52 13.32 -32.05
C GLU A 159 -3.68 13.96 -32.81
N GLN A 160 -3.89 15.26 -32.62
CA GLN A 160 -4.50 16.18 -33.58
C GLN A 160 -4.48 17.61 -33.04
N GLY A 161 -3.64 18.46 -33.65
CA GLY A 161 -3.65 19.92 -33.50
C GLY A 161 -2.33 20.53 -33.08
#